data_AF-A0A2H4V9R9-F1
#
_entry.id   AF-A0A2H4V9R9-F1
#
_cell.length_a   1.000
_cell.length_b   1.000
_cell.length_c   1.000
_cell.angle_alpha   90.00
_cell.angle_beta   90.00
_cell.angle_gamma   90.00
#
_symmetry.space_group_name_H-M   'P 1'
#
loop_
_entity.id
_entity.type
_entity.pdbx_description
1 polymer ?
#
loop_
_entity_poly.entity_id
_entity_poly.type
_entity_poly.pdbx_seq_one_letter_code
_entity_poly.pdbx_strand_id
1 'polypeptide(L)'
;MDANEKRKKDREKRGKISLKDTLPYVDYSTESLIEMLKADNSQERTISAVILRDRMDKTAINPLCIALENEKSLYSRIAISEALSNMGEPAVPSLIKLLGKIGNNQETKLPTKYFKKKSFPLVRDMAARTLVNLGKPATPYLITVLDYGNEFKAQQAIDALGGIAAKTDDKRALPVLIKAIDTHHDEKITFWKIVRSLSGFKNDNGVIKPLILVLRGDHDPPIIWEALRSLGQIKITTPEIVSLAESFTHDEHFEINIAAENTLNILKRCE
;
A
#
# COMPACT_ATOMS: atom_id res chain seq x y z
N MET A 1 -2.23 2.35 -40.06
CA MET A 1 -3.10 2.10 -38.88
C MET A 1 -3.56 3.44 -38.35
N ASP A 2 -4.86 3.72 -38.39
CA ASP A 2 -5.43 5.00 -37.92
C ASP A 2 -5.22 5.17 -36.40
N ALA A 3 -5.15 6.42 -35.92
CA ALA A 3 -4.90 6.77 -34.52
C ALA A 3 -5.95 6.13 -33.58
N ASN A 4 -7.19 5.99 -34.03
CA ASN A 4 -8.25 5.33 -33.26
C ASN A 4 -8.04 3.83 -33.13
N GLU A 5 -7.58 3.18 -34.20
CA GLU A 5 -7.28 1.74 -34.20
C GLU A 5 -6.07 1.41 -33.32
N LYS A 6 -5.05 2.28 -33.34
CA LYS A 6 -3.89 2.19 -32.43
C LYS A 6 -4.31 2.31 -30.97
N ARG A 7 -5.13 3.32 -30.63
CA ARG A 7 -5.65 3.51 -29.27
C ARG A 7 -6.50 2.33 -28.80
N LYS A 8 -7.30 1.74 -29.70
CA LYS A 8 -8.09 0.54 -29.40
C LYS A 8 -7.17 -0.64 -29.07
N LYS A 9 -6.19 -0.96 -29.93
CA LYS A 9 -5.21 -2.03 -29.67
C LYS A 9 -4.39 -1.82 -28.40
N ASP A 10 -4.02 -0.58 -28.09
CA ASP A 10 -3.29 -0.26 -26.85
C ASP A 10 -4.15 -0.48 -25.59
N ARG A 11 -5.47 -0.24 -25.68
CA ARG A 11 -6.41 -0.52 -24.59
C ARG A 11 -6.63 -2.02 -24.41
N GLU A 12 -6.76 -2.76 -25.51
CA GLU A 12 -6.91 -4.22 -25.53
C GLU A 12 -5.68 -4.90 -24.93
N LYS A 13 -4.46 -4.47 -25.31
CA LYS A 13 -3.21 -4.96 -24.73
C LYS A 13 -3.07 -4.70 -23.22
N ARG A 14 -3.72 -3.65 -22.71
CA ARG A 14 -3.77 -3.35 -21.27
C ARG A 14 -4.87 -4.12 -20.54
N GLY A 15 -5.66 -4.94 -21.25
CA GLY A 15 -6.74 -5.74 -20.70
C GLY A 15 -8.02 -4.94 -20.45
N LYS A 16 -8.17 -3.76 -21.05
CA LYS A 16 -9.35 -2.93 -20.76
C LYS A 16 -10.59 -3.56 -21.38
N ILE A 17 -11.60 -3.82 -20.55
CA ILE A 17 -12.90 -4.32 -20.98
C ILE A 17 -14.02 -3.34 -20.62
N SER A 18 -15.19 -3.58 -21.20
CA SER A 18 -16.50 -3.07 -20.79
C SER A 18 -17.32 -4.20 -20.17
N LEU A 19 -18.39 -3.87 -19.45
CA LEU A 19 -19.28 -4.89 -18.88
C LEU A 19 -19.94 -5.80 -19.93
N LYS A 20 -20.15 -5.29 -21.16
CA LYS A 20 -20.73 -6.11 -22.24
C LYS A 20 -19.80 -7.23 -22.69
N ASP A 21 -18.49 -7.05 -22.51
CA ASP A 21 -17.49 -8.02 -22.93
C ASP A 21 -17.48 -9.27 -22.03
N THR A 22 -18.12 -9.22 -20.84
CA THR A 22 -18.24 -10.39 -19.96
C THR A 22 -19.41 -11.29 -20.34
N LEU A 23 -20.43 -10.76 -21.04
CA LEU A 23 -21.68 -11.47 -21.36
C LEU A 23 -21.47 -12.83 -22.06
N PRO A 24 -20.54 -13.00 -23.01
CA PRO A 24 -20.33 -14.29 -23.66
C PRO A 24 -19.78 -15.39 -22.73
N TYR A 25 -19.26 -15.01 -21.56
CA TYR A 25 -18.52 -15.89 -20.66
C TYR A 25 -19.25 -16.13 -19.34
N VAL A 26 -20.43 -15.54 -19.12
CA VAL A 26 -21.14 -15.61 -17.83
C VAL A 26 -21.55 -17.03 -17.44
N ASP A 27 -21.71 -17.93 -18.40
CA ASP A 27 -22.11 -19.32 -18.19
C ASP A 27 -20.91 -20.30 -18.14
N TYR A 28 -19.67 -19.81 -18.31
CA TYR A 28 -18.47 -20.65 -18.21
C TYR A 28 -18.38 -21.27 -16.81
N SER A 29 -17.91 -22.52 -16.67
CA SER A 29 -17.69 -23.08 -15.33
C SER A 29 -16.56 -22.33 -14.59
N THR A 30 -16.49 -22.46 -13.27
CA THR A 30 -15.38 -21.86 -12.50
C THR A 30 -14.03 -22.39 -12.99
N GLU A 31 -13.94 -23.67 -13.37
CA GLU A 31 -12.74 -24.29 -13.91
C GLU A 31 -12.34 -23.67 -15.26
N SER A 32 -13.32 -23.45 -16.16
CA SER A 32 -13.07 -22.77 -17.44
C SER A 32 -12.58 -21.34 -17.24
N LEU A 33 -13.15 -20.61 -16.27
CA LEU A 33 -12.69 -19.27 -15.92
C LEU A 33 -11.27 -19.29 -15.32
N ILE A 34 -10.98 -20.26 -14.44
CA ILE A 34 -9.64 -20.45 -13.88
C ILE A 34 -8.61 -20.69 -14.99
N GLU A 35 -8.94 -21.48 -16.01
CA GLU A 35 -8.04 -21.68 -17.15
C GLU A 35 -7.89 -20.40 -17.99
N MET A 36 -8.98 -19.65 -18.18
CA MET A 36 -8.98 -18.37 -18.87
C MET A 36 -8.13 -17.28 -18.17
N LEU A 37 -7.80 -17.43 -16.87
CA LEU A 37 -6.80 -16.57 -16.20
C LEU A 37 -5.38 -16.73 -16.78
N LYS A 38 -5.12 -17.79 -17.55
CA LYS A 38 -3.81 -18.07 -18.18
C LYS A 38 -3.77 -17.69 -19.65
N ALA A 39 -4.87 -17.21 -20.22
CA ALA A 39 -4.97 -16.86 -21.64
C ALA A 39 -3.92 -15.82 -22.04
N ASP A 40 -3.39 -15.88 -23.27
CA ASP A 40 -2.47 -14.88 -23.80
C ASP A 40 -3.13 -13.49 -23.87
N ASN A 41 -4.43 -13.48 -24.19
CA ASN A 41 -5.23 -12.27 -24.27
C ASN A 41 -5.54 -11.69 -22.88
N SER A 42 -5.02 -10.50 -22.61
CA SER A 42 -5.25 -9.83 -21.33
C SER A 42 -6.71 -9.42 -21.08
N GLN A 43 -7.52 -9.20 -22.12
CA GLN A 43 -8.95 -8.95 -21.93
C GLN A 43 -9.67 -10.18 -21.40
N GLU A 44 -9.30 -11.37 -21.88
CA GLU A 44 -9.87 -12.64 -21.39
C GLU A 44 -9.52 -12.88 -19.93
N ARG A 45 -8.26 -12.67 -19.54
CA ARG A 45 -7.86 -12.72 -18.12
C ARG A 45 -8.63 -11.74 -17.25
N THR A 46 -8.90 -10.54 -17.77
CA THR A 46 -9.68 -9.51 -17.07
C THR A 46 -11.15 -9.92 -16.91
N ILE A 47 -11.77 -10.45 -17.98
CA ILE A 47 -13.15 -10.95 -17.96
C ILE A 47 -13.27 -12.08 -16.94
N SER A 48 -12.35 -13.04 -16.97
CA SER A 48 -12.33 -14.15 -16.03
C SER A 48 -12.27 -13.67 -14.59
N ALA A 49 -11.33 -12.78 -14.26
CA ALA A 49 -11.21 -12.22 -12.91
C ALA A 49 -12.48 -11.48 -12.46
N VAL A 50 -13.13 -10.73 -13.36
CA VAL A 50 -14.40 -10.03 -13.07
C VAL A 50 -15.53 -11.02 -12.78
N ILE A 51 -15.69 -12.06 -13.58
CA ILE A 51 -16.77 -13.05 -13.38
C ILE A 51 -16.51 -13.86 -12.10
N LEU A 52 -15.26 -14.26 -11.84
CA LEU A 52 -14.88 -14.97 -10.61
C LEU A 52 -15.13 -14.13 -9.36
N ARG A 53 -14.85 -12.82 -9.43
CA ARG A 53 -15.20 -11.85 -8.38
C ARG A 53 -16.71 -11.83 -8.13
N ASP A 54 -17.50 -11.68 -9.18
CA ASP A 54 -18.95 -11.53 -9.07
C ASP A 54 -19.62 -12.81 -8.52
N ARG A 55 -19.03 -13.98 -8.80
CA ARG A 55 -19.45 -15.27 -8.24
C ARG A 55 -19.02 -15.49 -6.79
N MET A 56 -18.00 -14.79 -6.32
CA MET A 56 -17.43 -14.96 -4.97
C MET A 56 -16.98 -16.40 -4.68
N ASP A 57 -16.60 -17.15 -5.73
CA ASP A 57 -16.19 -18.54 -5.62
C ASP A 57 -14.78 -18.65 -5.05
N LYS A 58 -14.71 -19.05 -3.77
CA LYS A 58 -13.45 -19.12 -3.01
C LYS A 58 -12.48 -20.17 -3.54
N THR A 59 -12.93 -21.12 -4.36
CA THR A 59 -12.04 -22.08 -5.02
C THR A 59 -11.04 -21.39 -5.97
N ALA A 60 -11.40 -20.20 -6.47
CA ALA A 60 -10.57 -19.41 -7.37
C ALA A 60 -9.49 -18.57 -6.66
N ILE A 61 -9.44 -18.52 -5.32
CA ILE A 61 -8.46 -17.70 -4.57
C ILE A 61 -7.02 -18.06 -4.96
N ASN A 62 -6.66 -19.33 -4.92
CA ASN A 62 -5.29 -19.76 -5.23
C ASN A 62 -4.94 -19.53 -6.72
N PRO A 63 -5.80 -19.90 -7.68
CA PRO A 63 -5.61 -19.53 -9.09
C PRO A 63 -5.43 -18.02 -9.32
N LEU A 64 -6.27 -17.18 -8.69
CA LEU A 64 -6.17 -15.72 -8.80
C LEU A 64 -4.85 -15.21 -8.20
N CYS A 65 -4.38 -15.77 -7.09
CA CYS A 65 -3.08 -15.44 -6.52
C CYS A 65 -1.92 -15.78 -7.47
N ILE A 66 -1.94 -16.96 -8.10
CA ILE A 66 -0.93 -17.37 -9.09
C ILE A 66 -0.94 -16.43 -10.31
N ALA A 67 -2.14 -16.07 -10.77
CA ALA A 67 -2.30 -15.11 -11.87
C ALA A 67 -1.77 -13.72 -11.49
N LEU A 68 -2.08 -13.23 -10.28
CA LEU A 68 -1.66 -11.92 -9.80
C LEU A 68 -0.12 -11.79 -9.73
N GLU A 69 0.57 -12.84 -9.29
CA GLU A 69 2.03 -12.86 -9.16
C GLU A 69 2.73 -12.62 -10.51
N ASN A 70 2.13 -13.09 -11.62
CA ASN A 70 2.73 -13.05 -12.95
C ASN A 70 2.09 -12.01 -13.89
N GLU A 71 1.00 -11.35 -13.49
CA GLU A 71 0.22 -10.48 -14.36
C GLU A 71 0.95 -9.18 -14.72
N LYS A 72 1.13 -8.93 -16.01
CA LYS A 72 1.82 -7.74 -16.55
C LYS A 72 0.85 -6.64 -16.99
N SER A 73 -0.38 -7.01 -17.32
CA SER A 73 -1.40 -6.13 -17.87
C SER A 73 -2.11 -5.35 -16.77
N LEU A 74 -2.28 -4.03 -16.98
CA LEU A 74 -2.76 -3.10 -15.96
C LEU A 74 -4.18 -3.44 -15.48
N TYR A 75 -5.13 -3.58 -16.41
CA TYR A 75 -6.53 -3.80 -16.04
C TYR A 75 -6.77 -5.21 -15.51
N SER A 76 -6.07 -6.21 -16.06
CA SER A 76 -6.11 -7.59 -15.55
C SER A 76 -5.61 -7.66 -14.10
N ARG A 77 -4.49 -7.00 -13.80
CA ARG A 77 -3.93 -6.97 -12.44
C ARG A 77 -4.90 -6.31 -11.44
N ILE A 78 -5.57 -5.23 -11.86
CA ILE A 78 -6.57 -4.54 -11.05
C ILE A 78 -7.78 -5.47 -10.81
N ALA A 79 -8.32 -6.09 -11.86
CA ALA A 79 -9.48 -6.98 -11.74
C ALA A 79 -9.18 -8.19 -10.84
N ILE A 80 -8.00 -8.81 -10.95
CA ILE A 80 -7.57 -9.92 -10.09
C ILE A 80 -7.44 -9.46 -8.62
N SER A 81 -6.85 -8.29 -8.39
CA SER A 81 -6.74 -7.70 -7.05
C SER A 81 -8.11 -7.39 -6.45
N GLU A 82 -9.05 -6.85 -7.24
CA GLU A 82 -10.44 -6.63 -6.83
C GLU A 82 -11.17 -7.93 -6.50
N ALA A 83 -10.98 -8.97 -7.31
CA ALA A 83 -11.53 -10.31 -7.06
C ALA A 83 -11.08 -10.85 -5.69
N LEU A 84 -9.78 -10.85 -5.45
CA LEU A 84 -9.20 -11.32 -4.18
C LEU A 84 -9.64 -10.45 -3.00
N SER A 85 -9.75 -9.13 -3.18
CA SER A 85 -10.22 -8.23 -2.12
C SER A 85 -11.69 -8.50 -1.76
N ASN A 86 -12.55 -8.72 -2.75
CA ASN A 86 -13.97 -9.00 -2.54
C ASN A 86 -14.20 -10.36 -1.89
N MET A 87 -13.38 -11.38 -2.22
CA MET A 87 -13.44 -12.69 -1.56
C MET A 87 -13.18 -12.63 -0.05
N GLY A 88 -12.62 -11.52 0.45
CA GLY A 88 -12.54 -11.19 1.86
C GLY A 88 -11.47 -12.01 2.61
N GLU A 89 -11.68 -12.18 3.91
CA GLU A 89 -10.72 -12.84 4.81
C GLU A 89 -10.14 -14.18 4.30
N PRO A 90 -10.90 -15.07 3.63
CA PRO A 90 -10.36 -16.30 3.05
C PRO A 90 -9.17 -16.09 2.08
N ALA A 91 -9.06 -14.92 1.42
CA ALA A 91 -7.94 -14.61 0.53
C ALA A 91 -6.68 -14.16 1.28
N VAL A 92 -6.79 -13.75 2.55
CA VAL A 92 -5.69 -13.16 3.32
C VAL A 92 -4.49 -14.09 3.41
N PRO A 93 -4.60 -15.39 3.79
CA PRO A 93 -3.42 -16.26 3.92
C PRO A 93 -2.64 -16.40 2.60
N SER A 94 -3.32 -16.47 1.46
CA SER A 94 -2.68 -16.56 0.15
C SER A 94 -2.05 -15.23 -0.28
N LEU A 95 -2.71 -14.10 -0.01
CA LEU A 95 -2.14 -12.77 -0.26
C LEU A 95 -0.90 -12.49 0.61
N ILE A 96 -0.90 -12.92 1.87
CA ILE A 96 0.27 -12.82 2.76
C ILE A 96 1.46 -13.58 2.16
N LYS A 97 1.26 -14.73 1.50
CA LYS A 97 2.34 -15.47 0.83
C LYS A 97 2.96 -14.70 -0.36
N LEU A 98 2.25 -13.74 -0.93
CA LEU A 98 2.68 -12.93 -2.08
C LEU A 98 3.34 -11.59 -1.71
N LEU A 99 3.32 -11.19 -0.43
CA LEU A 99 4.01 -9.97 0.02
C LEU A 99 5.48 -9.97 -0.41
N GLY A 100 5.87 -8.94 -1.16
CA GLY A 100 7.24 -8.75 -1.65
C GLY A 100 7.56 -9.53 -2.93
N LYS A 101 6.62 -10.30 -3.50
CA LYS A 101 6.89 -11.14 -4.68
C LYS A 101 6.47 -10.51 -6.01
N ILE A 102 5.61 -9.50 -5.98
CA ILE A 102 4.93 -9.01 -7.19
C ILE A 102 5.59 -7.73 -7.69
N GLY A 103 6.31 -7.85 -8.81
CA GLY A 103 7.06 -6.74 -9.41
C GLY A 103 8.21 -6.23 -8.53
N ASN A 104 8.80 -5.10 -8.92
CA ASN A 104 10.03 -4.57 -8.31
C ASN A 104 9.89 -3.10 -7.86
N ASN A 105 8.69 -2.68 -7.45
CA ASN A 105 8.42 -1.29 -7.05
C ASN A 105 8.69 -1.03 -5.57
N GLN A 106 8.91 -2.07 -4.78
CA GLN A 106 9.19 -2.03 -3.35
C GLN A 106 10.53 -1.33 -3.10
N GLU A 107 10.63 -0.58 -2.02
CA GLU A 107 11.86 0.11 -1.65
C GLU A 107 12.89 -0.88 -1.10
N THR A 108 14.09 -0.87 -1.68
CA THR A 108 15.26 -1.64 -1.23
C THR A 108 16.38 -0.76 -0.68
N LYS A 109 16.14 0.56 -0.62
CA LYS A 109 17.02 1.58 -0.04
C LYS A 109 16.20 2.78 0.40
N LEU A 110 16.77 3.58 1.29
CA LEU A 110 16.19 4.87 1.65
C LEU A 110 16.03 5.77 0.40
N PRO A 111 14.94 6.53 0.32
CA PRO A 111 14.73 7.46 -0.80
C PRO A 111 15.77 8.57 -0.75
N THR A 112 16.25 9.00 -1.91
CA THR A 112 17.17 10.14 -2.03
C THR A 112 16.45 11.46 -2.29
N LYS A 113 15.13 11.43 -2.49
CA LYS A 113 14.30 12.61 -2.76
C LYS A 113 12.98 12.54 -2.01
N TYR A 114 12.52 13.70 -1.56
CA TYR A 114 11.20 13.87 -0.95
C TYR A 114 10.06 13.49 -1.93
N PHE A 115 9.09 12.69 -1.46
CA PHE A 115 7.94 12.29 -2.26
C PHE A 115 6.86 13.38 -2.29
N LYS A 116 6.61 13.96 -3.47
CA LYS A 116 5.54 14.97 -3.69
C LYS A 116 4.15 14.37 -3.95
N LYS A 117 3.84 13.20 -3.38
CA LYS A 117 2.52 12.55 -3.52
C LYS A 117 1.52 13.17 -2.55
N LYS A 118 0.23 13.09 -2.86
CA LYS A 118 -0.83 13.63 -1.98
C LYS A 118 -1.33 12.62 -0.95
N SER A 119 -1.31 11.33 -1.27
CA SER A 119 -1.83 10.26 -0.42
C SER A 119 -0.69 9.48 0.23
N PHE A 120 -0.76 9.32 1.55
CA PHE A 120 0.15 8.54 2.38
C PHE A 120 -0.64 7.70 3.40
N PRO A 121 -0.07 6.59 3.90
CA PRO A 121 1.23 6.02 3.54
C PRO A 121 1.27 5.43 2.13
N LEU A 122 2.47 5.33 1.55
CA LEU A 122 2.66 4.80 0.20
C LEU A 122 2.86 3.28 0.23
N VAL A 123 1.86 2.55 -0.26
CA VAL A 123 1.93 1.08 -0.37
C VAL A 123 2.34 0.71 -1.81
N ARG A 124 3.59 0.26 -1.99
CA ARG A 124 4.16 -0.02 -3.32
C ARG A 124 4.01 -1.47 -3.76
N ASP A 125 3.98 -2.40 -2.81
CA ASP A 125 3.76 -3.82 -3.07
C ASP A 125 2.31 -4.11 -3.48
N MET A 126 2.11 -4.94 -4.51
CA MET A 126 0.77 -5.22 -5.04
C MET A 126 -0.07 -6.09 -4.11
N ALA A 127 0.53 -7.07 -3.43
CA ALA A 127 -0.18 -7.90 -2.47
C ALA A 127 -0.59 -7.07 -1.25
N ALA A 128 0.30 -6.21 -0.75
CA ALA A 128 0.02 -5.25 0.32
C ALA A 128 -1.14 -4.31 -0.07
N ARG A 129 -1.14 -3.75 -1.29
CA ARG A 129 -2.26 -2.92 -1.78
C ARG A 129 -3.58 -3.69 -1.84
N THR A 130 -3.54 -4.97 -2.21
CA THR A 130 -4.72 -5.83 -2.23
C THR A 130 -5.24 -6.07 -0.80
N LEU A 131 -4.35 -6.31 0.17
CA LEU A 131 -4.71 -6.42 1.58
C LEU A 131 -5.26 -5.11 2.16
N VAL A 132 -4.74 -3.95 1.75
CA VAL A 132 -5.33 -2.64 2.09
C VAL A 132 -6.73 -2.49 1.50
N ASN A 133 -6.96 -2.99 0.29
CA ASN A 133 -8.27 -2.96 -0.33
C ASN A 133 -9.28 -3.81 0.43
N LEU A 134 -8.87 -5.01 0.86
CA LEU A 134 -9.63 -5.92 1.73
C LEU A 134 -9.93 -5.30 3.10
N GLY A 135 -8.95 -4.64 3.73
CA GLY A 135 -9.13 -3.83 4.93
C GLY A 135 -8.97 -4.61 6.24
N LYS A 136 -9.81 -4.28 7.24
CA LYS A 136 -9.70 -4.70 8.65
C LYS A 136 -9.43 -6.21 8.85
N PRO A 137 -10.06 -7.15 8.12
CA PRO A 137 -9.78 -8.58 8.35
C PRO A 137 -8.32 -8.98 8.10
N ALA A 138 -7.55 -8.23 7.29
CA ALA A 138 -6.13 -8.53 7.06
C ALA A 138 -5.21 -8.15 8.24
N THR A 139 -5.62 -7.20 9.09
CA THR A 139 -4.79 -6.63 10.16
C THR A 139 -4.17 -7.67 11.10
N PRO A 140 -4.91 -8.63 11.70
CA PRO A 140 -4.30 -9.62 12.60
C PRO A 140 -3.25 -10.47 11.90
N TYR A 141 -3.49 -10.90 10.65
CA TYR A 141 -2.52 -11.68 9.88
C TYR A 141 -1.28 -10.86 9.55
N LEU A 142 -1.44 -9.58 9.20
CA LEU A 142 -0.31 -8.69 8.94
C LEU A 142 0.54 -8.44 10.20
N ILE A 143 -0.09 -8.34 11.37
CA ILE A 143 0.63 -8.26 12.66
C ILE A 143 1.50 -9.51 12.85
N THR A 144 0.96 -10.72 12.62
CA THR A 144 1.76 -11.95 12.74
C THR A 144 2.95 -12.02 11.78
N VAL A 145 2.90 -11.33 10.63
CA VAL A 145 4.03 -11.27 9.70
C VAL A 145 5.20 -10.46 10.28
N LEU A 146 4.93 -9.51 11.19
CA LEU A 146 6.00 -8.76 11.87
C LEU A 146 6.82 -9.67 12.79
N ASP A 147 6.18 -10.64 13.44
CA ASP A 147 6.85 -11.54 14.39
C ASP A 147 7.61 -12.68 13.71
N TYR A 148 7.10 -13.19 12.58
CA TYR A 148 7.58 -14.44 11.95
C TYR A 148 8.01 -14.30 10.48
N GLY A 149 7.81 -13.13 9.87
CA GLY A 149 8.21 -12.87 8.49
C GLY A 149 9.71 -12.63 8.36
N ASN A 150 10.25 -12.81 7.15
CA ASN A 150 11.56 -12.23 6.86
C ASN A 150 11.44 -10.70 6.78
N GLU A 151 12.56 -10.00 6.95
CA GLU A 151 12.63 -8.54 7.01
C GLU A 151 11.89 -7.88 5.83
N PHE A 152 12.17 -8.30 4.60
CA PHE A 152 11.54 -7.71 3.41
C PHE A 152 10.03 -7.91 3.36
N LYS A 153 9.53 -9.04 3.86
CA LYS A 153 8.10 -9.33 3.94
C LYS A 153 7.44 -8.51 5.06
N ALA A 154 8.11 -8.39 6.21
CA ALA A 154 7.67 -7.54 7.31
C ALA A 154 7.55 -6.07 6.88
N GLN A 155 8.52 -5.57 6.11
CA GLN A 155 8.46 -4.24 5.49
C GLN A 155 7.20 -4.03 4.64
N GLN A 156 6.76 -5.01 3.85
CA GLN A 156 5.53 -4.88 3.08
C GLN A 156 4.28 -4.96 3.96
N ALA A 157 4.34 -5.74 5.05
CA ALA A 157 3.26 -5.81 6.02
C ALA A 157 3.08 -4.48 6.76
N ILE A 158 4.17 -3.81 7.17
CA ILE A 158 4.17 -2.48 7.78
C ILE A 158 3.43 -1.46 6.89
N ASP A 159 3.77 -1.43 5.59
CA ASP A 159 3.10 -0.54 4.65
C ASP A 159 1.59 -0.85 4.54
N ALA A 160 1.22 -2.13 4.50
CA ALA A 160 -0.18 -2.54 4.46
C ALA A 160 -0.94 -2.12 5.73
N LEU A 161 -0.33 -2.29 6.92
CA LEU A 161 -0.94 -1.91 8.20
C LEU A 161 -1.23 -0.40 8.26
N GLY A 162 -0.26 0.43 7.90
CA GLY A 162 -0.46 1.88 7.80
C GLY A 162 -1.54 2.24 6.76
N GLY A 163 -1.58 1.54 5.62
CA GLY A 163 -2.60 1.74 4.59
C GLY A 163 -4.01 1.37 5.06
N ILE A 164 -4.16 0.26 5.80
CA ILE A 164 -5.43 -0.17 6.39
C ILE A 164 -5.90 0.84 7.45
N ALA A 165 -5.00 1.30 8.33
CA ALA A 165 -5.29 2.36 9.29
C ALA A 165 -5.81 3.63 8.57
N ALA A 166 -5.09 4.10 7.55
CA ALA A 166 -5.45 5.30 6.79
C ALA A 166 -6.81 5.22 6.09
N LYS A 167 -7.19 4.01 5.64
CA LYS A 167 -8.43 3.75 4.89
C LYS A 167 -9.62 3.47 5.80
N THR A 168 -9.40 2.82 6.95
CA THR A 168 -10.48 2.19 7.73
C THR A 168 -10.50 2.57 9.21
N ASP A 169 -9.56 3.41 9.66
CA ASP A 169 -9.34 3.77 11.07
C ASP A 169 -9.13 2.54 11.97
N ASP A 170 -8.46 1.52 11.44
CA ASP A 170 -8.13 0.31 12.20
C ASP A 170 -6.85 0.52 13.02
N LYS A 171 -7.05 0.76 14.32
CA LYS A 171 -5.97 1.11 15.24
C LYS A 171 -5.28 -0.11 15.86
N ARG A 172 -5.72 -1.34 15.56
CA ARG A 172 -5.20 -2.57 16.18
C ARG A 172 -3.70 -2.78 15.99
N ALA A 173 -3.14 -2.26 14.89
CA ALA A 173 -1.71 -2.37 14.60
C ALA A 173 -0.84 -1.33 15.33
N LEU A 174 -1.43 -0.27 15.89
CA LEU A 174 -0.68 0.84 16.47
C LEU A 174 0.29 0.40 17.58
N PRO A 175 -0.10 -0.41 18.58
CA PRO A 175 0.82 -0.79 19.65
C PRO A 175 2.04 -1.58 19.14
N VAL A 176 1.84 -2.45 18.14
CA VAL A 176 2.91 -3.26 17.57
C VAL A 176 3.85 -2.42 16.72
N LEU A 177 3.31 -1.46 15.95
CA LEU A 177 4.13 -0.52 15.17
C LEU A 177 4.93 0.44 16.06
N ILE A 178 4.36 0.91 17.19
CA ILE A 178 5.11 1.71 18.16
C ILE A 178 6.25 0.89 18.76
N LYS A 179 5.97 -0.35 19.19
CA LYS A 179 7.02 -1.26 19.69
C LYS A 179 8.12 -1.51 18.65
N ALA A 180 7.75 -1.60 17.37
CA ALA A 180 8.69 -1.84 16.28
C ALA A 180 9.67 -0.67 16.05
N ILE A 181 9.31 0.56 16.44
CA ILE A 181 10.24 1.71 16.42
C ILE A 181 11.44 1.42 17.31
N ASP A 182 11.20 0.87 18.51
CA ASP A 182 12.26 0.58 19.47
C ASP A 182 13.14 -0.59 19.03
N THR A 183 12.58 -1.59 18.34
CA THR A 183 13.28 -2.84 18.01
C THR A 183 14.00 -2.85 16.65
N HIS A 184 13.66 -1.96 15.71
CA HIS A 184 14.20 -1.97 14.34
C HIS A 184 15.01 -0.71 13.97
N HIS A 185 15.56 0.01 14.93
CA HIS A 185 16.28 1.27 14.68
C HIS A 185 17.54 1.10 13.80
N ASP A 186 18.21 -0.06 13.88
CA ASP A 186 19.39 -0.36 13.05
C ASP A 186 19.03 -0.69 11.58
N GLU A 187 17.80 -1.15 11.34
CA GLU A 187 17.29 -1.51 10.03
C GLU A 187 16.67 -0.29 9.33
N LYS A 188 17.51 0.57 8.78
CA LYS A 188 17.12 1.88 8.21
C LYS A 188 15.84 1.87 7.36
N ILE A 189 15.68 0.88 6.48
CA ILE A 189 14.51 0.77 5.59
C ILE A 189 13.27 0.38 6.37
N THR A 190 13.37 -0.63 7.25
CA THR A 190 12.27 -1.07 8.12
C THR A 190 11.83 0.08 9.01
N PHE A 191 12.76 0.77 9.68
CA PHE A 191 12.49 1.93 10.52
C PHE A 191 11.77 3.06 9.74
N TRP A 192 12.30 3.43 8.58
CA TRP A 192 11.67 4.43 7.71
C TRP A 192 10.23 4.05 7.32
N LYS A 193 9.97 2.77 7.02
CA LYS A 193 8.62 2.29 6.72
C LYS A 193 7.70 2.31 7.94
N ILE A 194 8.21 1.99 9.12
CA ILE A 194 7.44 2.09 10.37
C ILE A 194 7.01 3.54 10.57
N VAL A 195 7.94 4.49 10.52
CA VAL A 195 7.67 5.94 10.62
C VAL A 195 6.60 6.36 9.60
N ARG A 196 6.78 5.98 8.33
CA ARG A 196 5.80 6.25 7.26
C ARG A 196 4.42 5.69 7.57
N SER A 197 4.34 4.47 8.08
CA SER A 197 3.07 3.79 8.38
C SER A 197 2.24 4.54 9.42
N LEU A 198 2.90 5.25 10.36
CA LEU A 198 2.24 6.03 11.40
C LEU A 198 1.38 7.16 10.83
N SER A 199 1.71 7.68 9.63
CA SER A 199 0.89 8.66 8.91
C SER A 199 -0.54 8.19 8.62
N GLY A 200 -0.81 6.88 8.70
CA GLY A 200 -2.13 6.31 8.55
C GLY A 200 -3.05 6.46 9.76
N PHE A 201 -2.53 6.73 10.95
CA PHE A 201 -3.31 6.84 12.19
C PHE A 201 -3.73 8.30 12.43
N LYS A 202 -4.59 8.80 11.54
CA LYS A 202 -5.05 10.20 11.56
C LYS A 202 -5.80 10.51 12.87
N ASN A 203 -5.59 11.73 13.37
CA ASN A 203 -6.17 12.23 14.62
C ASN A 203 -5.87 11.36 15.85
N ASP A 204 -4.82 10.54 15.82
CA ASP A 204 -4.42 9.71 16.96
C ASP A 204 -3.24 10.36 17.70
N ASN A 205 -3.46 10.76 18.96
CA ASN A 205 -2.39 11.33 19.78
C ASN A 205 -1.28 10.30 20.12
N GLY A 206 -1.57 9.00 20.02
CA GLY A 206 -0.63 7.93 20.33
C GLY A 206 0.60 7.90 19.42
N VAL A 207 0.51 8.46 18.20
CA VAL A 207 1.65 8.53 17.27
C VAL A 207 2.49 9.80 17.42
N ILE A 208 2.02 10.82 18.13
CA ILE A 208 2.72 12.11 18.22
C ILE A 208 4.04 11.98 18.97
N LYS A 209 4.02 11.41 20.19
CA LYS A 209 5.23 11.25 20.99
C LYS A 209 6.29 10.38 20.27
N PRO A 210 5.96 9.21 19.69
CA PRO A 210 6.91 8.45 18.88
C PRO A 210 7.54 9.26 17.74
N LEU A 211 6.73 10.00 16.98
CA LEU A 211 7.25 10.81 15.86
C LEU A 211 8.15 11.97 16.32
N ILE A 212 7.81 12.63 17.44
CA ILE A 212 8.66 13.67 18.04
C ILE A 212 10.01 13.08 18.49
N LEU A 213 10.01 11.89 19.09
CA LEU A 213 11.25 11.21 19.50
C LEU A 213 12.14 10.91 18.29
N VAL A 214 11.56 10.47 17.17
CA VAL A 214 12.30 10.30 15.91
C VAL A 214 12.90 11.62 15.45
N LEU A 215 12.17 12.74 15.50
CA LEU A 215 12.72 14.04 15.09
C LEU A 215 13.82 14.58 16.02
N ARG A 216 13.84 14.18 17.29
CA ARG A 216 14.88 14.57 18.25
C ARG A 216 16.10 13.65 18.22
N GLY A 217 16.04 12.53 17.50
CA GLY A 217 17.13 11.58 17.36
C GLY A 217 18.08 11.92 16.20
N ASP A 218 19.24 11.28 16.20
CA ASP A 218 20.17 11.30 15.07
C ASP A 218 19.81 10.18 14.08
N HIS A 219 19.20 10.55 12.96
CA HIS A 219 18.75 9.61 11.93
C HIS A 219 19.08 10.12 10.54
N ASP A 220 19.15 9.20 9.57
CA ASP A 220 19.36 9.60 8.18
C ASP A 220 18.26 10.59 7.72
N PRO A 221 18.60 11.59 6.88
CA PRO A 221 17.65 12.59 6.40
C PRO A 221 16.31 12.02 5.89
N PRO A 222 16.29 10.86 5.19
CA PRO A 222 15.06 10.23 4.76
C PRO A 222 14.05 9.87 5.84
N ILE A 223 14.54 9.55 7.04
CA ILE A 223 13.73 9.23 8.21
C ILE A 223 13.17 10.53 8.81
N ILE A 224 14.00 11.56 8.94
CA ILE A 224 13.60 12.87 9.50
C ILE A 224 12.47 13.49 8.67
N TRP A 225 12.63 13.58 7.34
CA TRP A 225 11.58 14.16 6.50
C TRP A 225 10.31 13.29 6.46
N GLU A 226 10.42 11.97 6.69
CA GLU A 226 9.27 11.09 6.78
C GLU A 226 8.51 11.29 8.08
N ALA A 227 9.22 11.51 9.19
CA ALA A 227 8.63 11.84 10.48
C ALA A 227 7.89 13.20 10.43
N LEU A 228 8.51 14.24 9.83
CA LEU A 228 7.86 15.53 9.58
C LEU A 228 6.58 15.34 8.76
N ARG A 229 6.68 14.67 7.61
CA ARG A 229 5.50 14.40 6.76
C ARG A 229 4.42 13.66 7.53
N SER A 230 4.80 12.64 8.30
CA SER A 230 3.86 11.83 9.07
C SER A 230 3.12 12.68 10.09
N LEU A 231 3.80 13.53 10.87
CA LEU A 231 3.17 14.50 11.78
C LEU A 231 2.13 15.36 11.06
N GLY A 232 2.47 15.91 9.88
CA GLY A 232 1.52 16.67 9.08
C GLY A 232 0.30 15.85 8.65
N GLN A 233 0.48 14.59 8.28
CA GLN A 233 -0.63 13.70 7.88
C GLN A 233 -1.53 13.29 9.06
N ILE A 234 -1.04 13.32 10.31
CA ILE A 234 -1.85 13.02 11.48
C ILE A 234 -2.95 14.07 11.68
N LYS A 235 -2.71 15.33 11.27
CA LYS A 235 -3.63 16.47 11.41
C LYS A 235 -3.97 16.82 12.87
N ILE A 236 -3.01 16.64 13.76
CA ILE A 236 -3.05 17.19 15.12
C ILE A 236 -2.09 18.37 15.18
N THR A 237 -2.62 19.55 15.54
CA THR A 237 -1.83 20.79 15.67
C THR A 237 -1.69 21.14 17.15
N THR A 238 -0.44 21.32 17.59
CA THR A 238 -0.11 21.88 18.92
C THR A 238 1.06 22.86 18.77
N PRO A 239 1.23 23.82 19.68
CA PRO A 239 2.38 24.73 19.66
C PRO A 239 3.73 24.00 19.64
N GLU A 240 3.84 22.86 20.35
CA GLU A 240 5.05 22.04 20.33
C GLU A 240 5.33 21.45 18.95
N ILE A 241 4.31 20.89 18.26
CA ILE A 241 4.48 20.32 16.92
C ILE A 241 4.85 21.41 15.91
N VAL A 242 4.21 22.59 15.99
CA VAL A 242 4.49 23.72 15.10
C VAL A 242 5.92 24.22 15.30
N SER A 243 6.31 24.49 16.55
CA SER A 243 7.66 24.97 16.88
C SER A 243 8.74 23.95 16.48
N LEU A 244 8.49 22.66 16.68
CA LEU A 244 9.39 21.60 16.24
C LEU A 244 9.50 21.57 14.72
N ALA A 245 8.40 21.64 13.98
CA ALA A 245 8.46 21.66 12.51
C ALA A 245 9.17 22.92 11.98
N GLU A 246 9.03 24.08 12.62
CA GLU A 246 9.74 25.32 12.28
C GLU A 246 11.27 25.19 12.44
N SER A 247 11.75 24.42 13.42
CA SER A 247 13.20 24.23 13.60
C SER A 247 13.88 23.49 12.44
N PHE A 248 13.10 22.85 11.55
CA PHE A 248 13.59 22.10 10.38
C PHE A 248 13.44 22.86 9.05
N THR A 249 13.06 24.14 9.04
CA THR A 249 12.88 24.89 7.77
C THR A 249 14.18 25.48 7.19
N HIS A 250 15.30 25.38 7.92
CA HIS A 250 16.63 25.87 7.52
C HIS A 250 17.72 24.80 7.71
N ASP A 251 17.35 23.54 7.54
CA ASP A 251 18.25 22.39 7.56
C ASP A 251 19.19 22.38 6.34
N GLU A 252 20.38 21.81 6.48
CA GLU A 252 21.34 21.67 5.37
C GLU A 252 20.82 20.74 4.26
N HIS A 253 19.96 19.78 4.61
CA HIS A 253 19.31 18.89 3.67
C HIS A 253 18.02 19.51 3.12
N PHE A 254 18.06 19.85 1.83
CA PHE A 254 16.96 20.49 1.12
C PHE A 254 15.60 19.75 1.23
N GLU A 255 15.61 18.42 1.22
CA GLU A 255 14.42 17.59 1.37
C GLU A 255 13.74 17.72 2.74
N ILE A 256 14.51 18.00 3.80
CA ILE A 256 13.98 18.23 5.16
C ILE A 256 13.22 19.55 5.19
N ASN A 257 13.78 20.62 4.60
CA ASN A 257 13.13 21.93 4.48
C ASN A 257 11.77 21.81 3.78
N ILE A 258 11.72 21.09 2.64
CA ILE A 258 10.46 20.83 1.92
C ILE A 258 9.45 20.12 2.81
N ALA A 259 9.88 19.14 3.62
CA ALA A 259 8.99 18.38 4.49
C ALA A 259 8.44 19.24 5.63
N ALA A 260 9.30 20.04 6.26
CA ALA A 260 8.94 20.98 7.31
C ALA A 260 7.90 22.00 6.82
N GLU A 261 8.17 22.67 5.70
CA GLU A 261 7.26 23.63 5.08
C GLU A 261 5.91 22.99 4.71
N ASN A 262 5.93 21.81 4.11
CA ASN A 262 4.68 21.10 3.77
C ASN A 262 3.89 20.72 5.02
N THR A 263 4.58 20.30 6.09
CA THR A 263 3.96 19.95 7.38
C THR A 263 3.29 21.17 7.98
N LEU A 264 4.00 22.30 8.10
CA LEU A 264 3.47 23.57 8.60
C LEU A 264 2.26 24.04 7.77
N ASN A 265 2.33 23.92 6.45
CA ASN A 265 1.21 24.26 5.56
C ASN A 265 -0.03 23.37 5.78
N ILE A 266 0.14 22.12 6.17
CA ILE A 266 -0.99 21.24 6.51
C ILE A 266 -1.56 21.60 7.88
N LEU A 267 -0.70 21.80 8.88
CA LEU A 267 -1.10 22.11 10.26
C LEU A 267 -1.88 23.42 10.36
N LYS A 268 -1.47 24.46 9.61
CA LYS A 268 -2.19 25.75 9.49
C LYS A 268 -3.60 25.64 8.92
N ARG A 269 -3.91 24.56 8.18
CA ARG A 269 -5.25 24.32 7.61
C ARG A 269 -6.15 23.50 8.52
N CYS A 270 -5.61 23.03 9.65
CA CYS A 270 -6.32 22.22 10.63
C CYS A 270 -6.74 23.04 11.86
N GLU A 271 -6.26 24.28 11.98
CA GLU A 271 -6.76 25.33 12.88
C GLU A 271 -8.08 25.92 12.35
#